data_AF-A0A967GXF2-F1
#
_entry.id   AF-A0A967GXF2-F1
#
_cell.length_a   1.000
_cell.length_b   1.000
_cell.length_c   1.000
_cell.angle_alpha   90.00
_cell.angle_beta   90.00
_cell.angle_gamma   90.00
#
_symmetry.space_group_name_H-M   'P 1'
#
loop_
_entity.id
_entity.type
_entity.pdbx_description
1 polymer ?
#
loop_
_entity_poly.entity_id
_entity_poly.type
_entity_poly.pdbx_seq_one_letter_code
_entity_poly.pdbx_strand_id
1 'polypeptide(L)' 'LEDAETGELIEIDTGSAAFRKRYEGLGAERSGRLRELFRGMDIDQIEILTGRDYVRDLVAFFRTRERRAQW' A
#
# COMPACT_ATOMS: atom_id res chain seq x y z
N LEU A 1 14.69 15.45 -4.61
CA LEU A 1 13.23 15.42 -4.84
C LEU A 1 12.77 16.86 -4.85
N GLU A 2 12.02 17.27 -5.86
CA GLU A 2 11.46 18.62 -5.91
C GLU A 2 10.00 18.53 -5.46
N ASP A 3 9.62 19.37 -4.50
CA ASP A 3 8.24 19.50 -4.05
C ASP A 3 7.40 20.13 -5.17
N ALA A 4 6.36 19.43 -5.62
CA ALA A 4 5.55 19.86 -6.76
C ALA A 4 4.59 21.01 -6.45
N GLU A 5 4.37 21.34 -5.17
CA GLU A 5 3.50 22.44 -4.73
C GLU A 5 4.30 23.75 -4.51
N THR A 6 5.56 23.66 -4.11
CA THR A 6 6.38 24.81 -3.68
C THR A 6 7.65 25.03 -4.51
N GLY A 7 8.14 24.01 -5.22
CA GLY A 7 9.41 24.05 -5.94
C GLY A 7 10.65 23.90 -5.04
N GLU A 8 10.49 23.58 -3.75
CA GLU A 8 11.63 23.33 -2.87
C GLU A 8 12.36 22.02 -3.22
N LEU A 9 13.70 22.08 -3.22
CA LEU A 9 14.54 20.90 -3.40
C LEU A 9 14.89 20.27 -2.07
N ILE A 10 14.42 19.03 -1.89
CA ILE A 10 14.73 18.19 -0.74
C ILE A 10 15.71 17.11 -1.17
N GLU A 11 16.84 17.00 -0.45
CA GLU A 11 17.78 15.90 -0.63
C GLU A 11 17.28 14.64 0.07
N ILE A 12 17.28 13.51 -0.66
CA ILE A 12 16.89 12.20 -0.13
C ILE A 12 18.04 11.24 -0.36
N ASP A 13 18.74 10.87 0.71
CA ASP A 13 19.77 9.83 0.67
C ASP A 13 19.11 8.43 0.71
N THR A 14 18.84 7.88 -0.47
CA THR A 14 18.32 6.50 -0.64
C THR A 14 19.39 5.43 -0.43
N GLY A 15 20.67 5.82 -0.39
CA GLY A 15 21.83 4.97 -0.10
C GLY A 15 22.01 4.69 1.40
N SER A 16 21.50 5.57 2.28
CA SER A 16 21.51 5.37 3.73
C SER A 16 20.62 4.21 4.19
N ALA A 17 21.23 3.22 4.83
CA ALA A 17 20.50 2.10 5.44
C ALA A 17 19.53 2.56 6.55
N ALA A 18 19.92 3.58 7.31
CA ALA A 18 19.07 4.15 8.35
C ALA A 18 17.86 4.88 7.76
N PHE A 19 18.03 5.58 6.62
CA PHE A 19 16.91 6.17 5.89
C PHE A 19 15.97 5.08 5.37
N ARG A 20 16.48 4.06 4.67
CA ARG A 20 15.66 2.96 4.15
C ARG A 20 14.85 2.25 5.24
N LYS A 21 15.47 1.92 6.37
CA LYS A 21 14.78 1.27 7.50
C LYS A 21 13.65 2.13 8.07
N ARG A 22 13.86 3.44 8.18
CA ARG A 22 12.81 4.38 8.62
C ARG A 22 11.68 4.45 7.59
N TYR A 23 12.02 4.54 6.31
CA TYR A 23 11.04 4.58 5.22
C TYR A 23 10.20 3.31 5.16
N GLU A 24 10.81 2.12 5.31
CA GLU A 24 10.11 0.84 5.40
C GLU A 24 9.13 0.80 6.58
N GLY A 25 9.55 1.29 7.75
CA GLY A 25 8.69 1.39 8.94
C GLY A 25 7.48 2.29 8.71
N LEU A 26 7.68 3.47 8.11
CA LEU A 26 6.60 4.39 7.76
C LEU A 26 5.63 3.77 6.74
N GLY A 27 6.14 3.05 5.75
CA GLY A 27 5.34 2.31 4.79
C GLY A 27 4.47 1.24 5.45
N ALA A 28 5.07 0.42 6.33
CA ALA A 28 4.35 -0.62 7.06
C ALA A 28 3.26 -0.06 7.97
N GLU A 29 3.54 1.03 8.68
CA GLU A 29 2.59 1.72 9.55
C GLU A 29 1.42 2.32 8.75
N ARG A 30 1.72 2.98 7.62
CA ARG A 30 0.71 3.55 6.72
C ARG A 30 -0.21 2.46 6.16
N SER A 31 0.35 1.37 5.65
CA SER A 31 -0.44 0.24 5.14
C SER A 31 -1.27 -0.40 6.24
N GLY A 32 -0.71 -0.55 7.45
CA GLY A 32 -1.45 -1.02 8.63
C GLY A 32 -2.68 -0.16 8.94
N ARG A 33 -2.51 1.16 9.02
CA ARG A 33 -3.60 2.10 9.26
C ARG A 33 -4.69 2.04 8.20
N LEU A 34 -4.31 2.01 6.91
CA LEU A 34 -5.29 1.87 5.83
C LEU A 34 -6.07 0.56 5.94
N ARG A 35 -5.38 -0.54 6.30
CA ARG A 35 -6.05 -1.82 6.45
C ARG A 35 -7.09 -1.82 7.56
N GLU A 36 -6.78 -1.21 8.70
CA GLU A 36 -7.69 -1.10 9.83
C GLU A 36 -8.88 -0.20 9.51
N LEU A 37 -8.64 0.93 8.82
CA LEU A 37 -9.68 1.85 8.39
C LEU A 37 -10.69 1.16 7.47
N PHE A 38 -10.23 0.50 6.41
CA PHE A 38 -11.15 -0.18 5.47
C PHE A 38 -11.91 -1.33 6.13
N ARG A 39 -11.26 -2.09 7.02
CA ARG A 39 -11.93 -3.12 7.81
C ARG A 39 -13.04 -2.54 8.70
N GLY A 40 -12.81 -1.38 9.32
CA GLY A 40 -13.82 -0.70 10.14
C GLY A 40 -15.01 -0.16 9.35
N MET A 41 -14.86 0.02 8.03
CA MET A 41 -15.90 0.49 7.12
C MET A 41 -16.58 -0.65 6.33
N ASP A 42 -16.23 -1.90 6.61
CA ASP A 42 -16.66 -3.08 5.84
C ASP A 42 -16.30 -2.98 4.33
N ILE A 43 -15.17 -2.34 4.03
CA ILE A 43 -14.63 -2.20 2.68
C ILE A 43 -13.58 -3.29 2.44
N ASP A 44 -13.83 -4.14 1.44
CA ASP A 44 -12.86 -5.12 0.95
C ASP A 44 -11.66 -4.43 0.29
N GLN A 45 -10.45 -4.92 0.60
CA GLN A 45 -9.19 -4.41 0.05
C GLN A 45 -8.26 -5.55 -0.39
N ILE A 46 -7.37 -5.27 -1.34
CA ILE A 46 -6.30 -6.16 -1.79
C ILE A 46 -4.98 -5.38 -1.88
N GLU A 47 -3.90 -5.96 -1.36
CA GLU A 47 -2.55 -5.42 -1.55
C GLU A 47 -1.89 -6.09 -2.76
N ILE A 48 -1.48 -5.27 -3.73
CA ILE A 48 -0.82 -5.72 -4.95
C ILE A 48 0.61 -5.18 -4.98
N LEU A 49 1.55 -6.05 -5.35
CA LEU A 49 2.92 -5.66 -5.59
C LEU A 49 3.20 -5.63 -7.09
N THR A 50 3.77 -4.53 -7.56
CA THR A 50 4.26 -4.43 -8.94
C THR A 50 5.48 -5.32 -9.14
N GLY A 51 5.60 -5.95 -10.31
CA GLY A 51 6.73 -6.83 -10.64
C GLY A 51 6.55 -8.31 -10.24
N ARG A 52 5.38 -8.68 -9.71
CA ARG A 52 4.93 -10.08 -9.61
C ARG A 52 3.63 -10.28 -10.42
N ASP A 53 3.29 -11.52 -10.75
CA ASP A 53 1.99 -11.86 -11.36
C ASP A 53 0.86 -11.56 -10.36
N TYR A 54 0.23 -10.39 -10.52
CA TYR A 54 -0.87 -9.92 -9.68
C TYR A 54 -2.25 -10.28 -10.22
N VAL A 55 -2.33 -10.89 -11.42
CA VAL A 55 -3.61 -11.28 -12.02
C VAL A 55 -4.27 -12.37 -11.17
N ARG A 56 -3.47 -13.31 -10.66
CA ARG A 56 -3.95 -14.36 -9.74
C ARG A 56 -4.52 -13.80 -8.45
N ASP A 57 -3.84 -12.81 -7.88
CA ASP A 57 -4.26 -12.14 -6.64
C ASP A 57 -5.61 -11.45 -6.84
N LEU A 58 -5.77 -10.72 -7.96
CA LEU A 58 -7.02 -10.06 -8.33
C LEU A 58 -8.18 -11.06 -8.51
N VAL A 59 -7.96 -12.16 -9.24
CA VAL A 59 -9.00 -13.18 -9.46
C VAL A 59 -9.45 -13.80 -8.14
N ALA A 60 -8.52 -14.14 -7.24
CA ALA A 60 -8.85 -14.70 -5.93
C ALA A 60 -9.65 -13.73 -5.05
N PHE A 61 -9.31 -12.45 -5.10
CA PHE A 61 -10.03 -11.40 -4.38
C PHE A 61 -11.48 -11.27 -4.86
N PHE A 62 -11.72 -11.15 -6.16
CA PHE A 62 -13.09 -11.02 -6.69
C PHE A 62 -13.93 -12.27 -6.43
N ARG A 63 -13.38 -13.49 -6.56
CA ARG A 63 -14.09 -14.73 -6.20
C ARG A 63 -14.53 -14.77 -4.73
N THR A 64 -13.69 -14.27 -3.83
CA THR A 64 -14.01 -14.22 -2.40
C THR A 64 -15.11 -13.21 -2.12
N ARG A 65 -15.05 -12.06 -2.78
CA ARG A 65 -16.07 -10.99 -2.68
C ARG A 65 -17.41 -11.42 -3.25
N GLU A 66 -17.44 -12.06 -4.42
CA GLU A 66 -18.67 -12.61 -5.02
C GLU A 66 -19.37 -13.60 -4.07
N ARG A 67 -18.61 -14.51 -3.46
CA ARG A 67 -19.16 -15.47 -2.49
C ARG A 67 -19.76 -14.80 -1.25
N ARG A 68 -19.27 -13.64 -0.80
CA ARG A 68 -19.87 -12.91 0.33
C ARG A 68 -21.15 -12.18 -0.08
N ALA A 69 -21.22 -11.69 -1.32
CA ALA A 69 -22.39 -10.98 -1.83
C ALA A 69 -23.58 -11.90 -2.17
N GLN A 70 -23.36 -13.22 -2.25
CA GLN A 70 -24.39 -14.23 -2.53
C GLN A 70 -25.08 -14.79 -1.27
N TRP A 71 -24.82 -14.19 -0.09
CA TRP A 71 -25.43 -14.52 1.20
C TRP A 71 -26.11 -13.28 1.77
#